data_AF-A0A1I1YMC2-F1
#
_entry.id   AF-A0A1I1YMC2-F1
#
_cell.length_a   1.000
_cell.length_b   1.000
_cell.length_c   1.000
_cell.angle_alpha   90.00
_cell.angle_beta   90.00
_cell.angle_gamma   90.00
#
_symmetry.space_group_name_H-M   'P 1'
#
loop_
_entity.id
_entity.type
_entity.pdbx_description
1 polymer ?
#
loop_
_entity_poly.entity_id
_entity_poly.type
_entity_poly.pdbx_seq_one_letter_code
_entity_poly.pdbx_strand_id
1 'polypeptide(L)'
;MQNSETDTNLATSISRWRTARKIILGSIILAGSMATSAALLQRYAGTNCKAQRAVAVAERGYTYSGIGAVIQQRGEFVVVRDVLPGAPADGVLREGMHLVSVDGMYPVSVEDWAAALRGPAGTSVTIEVATRCSGHKFVTLERQLIRVQK
;
A
#
# COMPACT_ATOMS: atom_id res chain seq x y z
N MET A 1 16.71 78.70 -37.13
CA MET A 1 16.58 77.24 -37.08
C MET A 1 16.52 76.83 -35.61
N GLN A 2 15.33 76.77 -35.00
CA GLN A 2 15.16 76.47 -33.57
C GLN A 2 13.83 75.74 -33.26
N ASN A 3 13.18 75.15 -34.27
CA ASN A 3 11.86 74.52 -34.12
C ASN A 3 11.92 72.97 -34.06
N SER A 4 13.08 72.35 -34.33
CA SER A 4 13.19 70.88 -34.45
C SER A 4 13.37 70.14 -33.12
N GLU A 5 13.89 70.81 -32.09
CA GLU A 5 14.18 70.18 -30.79
C GLU A 5 12.94 70.15 -29.87
N THR A 6 12.03 71.11 -29.98
CA THR A 6 10.79 71.14 -29.20
C THR A 6 9.79 70.07 -29.65
N ASP A 7 9.66 69.84 -30.96
CA ASP A 7 8.70 68.88 -31.53
C ASP A 7 9.07 67.42 -31.22
N THR A 8 10.37 67.11 -31.17
CA THR A 8 10.88 65.78 -30.84
C THR A 8 10.71 65.43 -29.37
N ASN A 9 10.86 66.41 -28.46
CA ASN A 9 10.62 66.23 -27.03
C ASN A 9 9.12 66.07 -26.69
N LEU A 10 8.23 66.76 -27.42
CA LEU A 10 6.78 66.60 -27.25
C LEU A 10 6.28 65.25 -27.77
N ALA A 11 6.76 64.81 -28.94
CA ALA A 11 6.39 63.52 -29.53
C ALA A 11 6.79 62.32 -28.64
N THR A 12 7.97 62.39 -28.01
CA THR A 12 8.46 61.35 -27.09
C THR A 12 7.71 61.35 -25.75
N SER A 13 7.34 62.52 -25.24
CA SER A 13 6.48 62.68 -24.04
C SER A 13 5.08 62.07 -24.23
N ILE A 14 4.42 62.36 -25.37
CA ILE A 14 3.06 61.86 -25.66
C ILE A 14 3.05 60.33 -25.81
N SER A 15 4.10 59.74 -26.42
CA SER A 15 4.22 58.29 -26.58
C SER A 15 4.39 57.55 -25.24
N ARG A 16 5.18 58.13 -24.31
CA ARG A 16 5.37 57.60 -22.95
C ARG A 16 4.09 57.67 -22.11
N TRP A 17 3.30 58.74 -22.24
CA TRP A 17 2.00 58.84 -21.59
C TRP A 17 0.97 57.81 -22.09
N ARG A 18 0.97 57.52 -23.40
CA ARG A 18 0.06 56.53 -23.99
C ARG A 18 0.41 55.09 -23.59
N THR A 19 1.69 54.78 -23.41
CA THR A 19 2.14 53.45 -22.96
C THR A 19 1.86 53.23 -21.47
N ALA A 20 2.11 54.23 -20.62
CA ALA A 20 1.78 54.17 -19.19
C ALA A 20 0.28 53.91 -18.95
N ARG A 21 -0.61 54.61 -19.68
CA ARG A 21 -2.07 54.43 -19.57
C ARG A 21 -2.53 53.01 -19.96
N LYS A 22 -1.89 52.40 -20.96
CA LYS A 22 -2.20 51.03 -21.41
C LYS A 22 -1.79 49.97 -20.37
N ILE A 23 -0.66 50.16 -19.69
CA ILE A 23 -0.15 49.21 -18.68
C ILE A 23 -1.05 49.20 -17.45
N ILE A 24 -1.49 50.37 -16.98
CA ILE A 24 -2.37 50.48 -15.81
C ILE A 24 -3.72 49.79 -16.09
N LEU A 25 -4.34 50.07 -17.23
CA LEU A 25 -5.62 49.45 -17.61
C LEU A 25 -5.50 47.92 -17.82
N GLY A 26 -4.39 47.44 -18.37
CA GLY A 26 -4.15 46.00 -18.55
C GLY A 26 -4.05 45.22 -17.24
N SER A 27 -3.45 45.81 -16.19
CA SER A 27 -3.29 45.15 -14.89
C SER A 27 -4.60 44.92 -14.14
N ILE A 28 -5.60 45.80 -14.35
CA ILE A 28 -6.94 45.68 -13.73
C ILE A 28 -7.69 44.46 -14.29
N ILE A 29 -7.56 44.18 -15.59
CA ILE A 29 -8.25 43.04 -16.25
C ILE A 29 -7.66 41.70 -15.77
N LEU A 30 -6.34 41.64 -15.54
CA LEU A 30 -5.67 40.41 -15.10
C LEU A 30 -6.06 39.99 -13.67
N ALA A 31 -6.36 40.94 -12.78
CA ALA A 31 -6.85 40.65 -11.43
C ALA A 31 -8.31 40.19 -11.40
N GLY A 32 -9.14 40.67 -12.33
CA GLY A 32 -10.56 40.30 -12.41
C GLY A 32 -10.82 38.85 -12.85
N SER A 33 -9.94 38.25 -13.65
CA SER A 33 -10.13 36.88 -14.17
C SER A 33 -9.82 35.78 -13.16
N MET A 34 -8.96 36.02 -12.16
CA MET A 34 -8.64 35.00 -11.14
C MET A 34 -9.75 34.85 -10.07
N ALA A 35 -10.57 35.88 -9.86
CA ALA A 35 -11.61 35.87 -8.82
C ALA A 35 -12.83 34.98 -9.17
N THR A 36 -13.14 34.78 -10.45
CA THR A 36 -14.32 34.01 -10.88
C THR A 36 -14.09 32.50 -10.95
N SER A 37 -12.86 32.03 -11.21
CA SER A 37 -12.58 30.57 -11.25
C SER A 37 -12.61 29.92 -9.86
N ALA A 38 -12.14 30.60 -8.81
CA ALA A 38 -12.11 30.05 -7.46
C ALA A 38 -13.53 29.87 -6.86
N ALA A 39 -14.43 30.82 -7.09
CA ALA A 39 -15.80 30.75 -6.59
C ALA A 39 -16.63 29.62 -7.25
N LEU A 40 -16.36 29.32 -8.53
CA LEU A 40 -16.99 28.18 -9.22
C LEU A 40 -16.45 26.84 -8.70
N LEU A 41 -15.15 26.73 -8.44
CA LEU A 41 -14.56 25.52 -7.86
C LEU A 41 -15.07 25.27 -6.43
N GLN A 42 -15.28 26.31 -5.61
CA GLN A 42 -15.84 26.15 -4.27
C GLN A 42 -17.29 25.67 -4.27
N ARG A 43 -18.12 26.11 -5.23
CA ARG A 43 -19.51 25.62 -5.36
C ARG A 43 -19.60 24.17 -5.82
N TYR A 44 -18.67 23.70 -6.66
CA TYR A 44 -18.61 22.30 -7.08
C TYR A 44 -17.87 21.38 -6.10
N ALA A 45 -16.94 21.91 -5.30
CA ALA A 45 -16.21 21.14 -4.30
C ALA A 45 -17.02 20.82 -3.02
N GLY A 46 -18.23 21.36 -2.89
CA GLY A 46 -19.02 21.30 -1.66
C GLY A 46 -19.93 20.08 -1.47
N THR A 47 -20.11 19.20 -2.46
CA THR A 47 -21.20 18.20 -2.38
C THR A 47 -20.86 16.77 -2.78
N ASN A 48 -19.60 16.34 -2.92
CA ASN A 48 -19.32 14.92 -3.22
C ASN A 48 -18.07 14.28 -2.59
N CYS A 49 -17.53 14.81 -1.48
CA CYS A 49 -16.56 14.07 -0.66
C CYS A 49 -17.25 13.17 0.39
N LYS A 50 -18.28 12.43 -0.04
CA LYS A 50 -18.89 11.30 0.67
C LYS A 50 -19.06 10.06 -0.22
N ALA A 51 -18.88 10.19 -1.54
CA ALA A 51 -19.13 9.11 -2.51
C ALA A 51 -17.90 8.25 -2.88
N GLN A 52 -16.68 8.61 -2.42
CA GLN A 52 -15.49 7.75 -2.51
C GLN A 52 -15.19 6.99 -1.20
N ARG A 53 -16.10 7.03 -0.23
CA ARG A 53 -16.16 6.09 0.89
C ARG A 53 -17.19 4.99 0.66
N ALA A 54 -17.45 4.66 -0.61
CA ALA A 54 -18.11 3.42 -0.97
C ALA A 54 -17.17 2.26 -0.60
N VAL A 55 -17.36 1.75 0.62
CA VAL A 55 -17.19 0.34 0.96
C VAL A 55 -15.78 -0.23 0.69
N ALA A 56 -14.77 0.34 1.34
CA ALA A 56 -13.84 -0.56 2.03
C ALA A 56 -14.60 -1.04 3.27
N VAL A 57 -15.47 -2.04 3.12
CA VAL A 57 -15.59 -3.01 4.21
C VAL A 57 -14.15 -3.46 4.38
N ALA A 58 -13.49 -2.99 5.43
CA ALA A 58 -12.25 -3.59 5.86
C ALA A 58 -12.63 -5.03 6.20
N GLU A 59 -12.58 -5.92 5.20
CA GLU A 59 -12.40 -7.34 5.45
C GLU A 59 -11.23 -7.36 6.44
N ARG A 60 -11.50 -7.76 7.68
CA ARG A 60 -10.49 -7.80 8.75
C ARG A 60 -9.53 -8.97 8.51
N GLY A 61 -9.11 -9.14 7.26
CA GLY A 61 -8.16 -10.13 6.86
C GLY A 61 -6.74 -9.59 6.94
N TYR A 62 -5.80 -10.50 7.16
CA TYR A 62 -4.38 -10.20 7.05
C TYR A 62 -3.76 -11.12 6.02
N THR A 63 -2.69 -10.64 5.41
CA THR A 63 -1.91 -11.42 4.45
C THR A 63 -0.54 -11.70 5.04
N TYR A 64 -0.02 -12.90 4.86
CA TYR A 64 1.35 -13.25 5.23
C TYR A 64 1.91 -14.25 4.21
N SER A 65 3.23 -14.45 4.24
CA SER A 65 3.85 -15.49 3.41
C SER A 65 4.38 -16.65 4.25
N GLY A 66 4.04 -17.88 3.84
CA GLY A 66 4.34 -19.11 4.57
C GLY A 66 3.61 -20.31 3.97
N ILE A 67 3.41 -21.35 4.79
CA ILE A 67 2.80 -22.62 4.34
C ILE A 67 1.31 -22.78 4.67
N GLY A 68 0.73 -21.91 5.50
CA GLY A 68 -0.70 -21.97 5.83
C GLY A 68 -1.10 -22.99 6.89
N ALA A 69 -0.17 -23.41 7.73
CA ALA A 69 -0.47 -24.25 8.88
C ALA A 69 -0.82 -23.39 10.10
N VAL A 70 -1.81 -23.85 10.86
CA VAL A 70 -2.18 -23.30 12.15
C VAL A 70 -1.63 -24.23 13.22
N ILE A 71 -0.77 -23.71 14.08
CA ILE A 71 -0.01 -24.51 15.04
C ILE A 71 -0.39 -24.15 16.48
N GLN A 72 -0.17 -25.08 17.39
CA GLN A 72 -0.46 -24.90 18.82
C GLN A 72 0.55 -25.68 19.66
N GLN A 73 0.96 -25.12 20.80
CA GLN A 73 1.71 -25.88 21.80
C GLN A 73 0.79 -26.80 22.61
N ARG A 74 1.18 -28.08 22.71
CA ARG A 74 0.55 -29.09 23.57
C ARG A 74 1.62 -29.79 24.38
N GLY A 75 1.78 -29.34 25.64
CA GLY A 75 2.90 -29.76 26.49
C GLY A 75 4.23 -29.31 25.88
N GLU A 76 5.15 -30.25 25.73
CA GLU A 76 6.49 -30.00 25.18
C GLU A 76 6.53 -29.97 23.64
N PHE A 77 5.41 -30.29 22.97
CA PHE A 77 5.38 -30.40 21.51
C PHE A 77 4.56 -29.28 20.87
N VAL A 78 5.00 -28.83 19.70
CA VAL A 78 4.17 -28.03 18.80
C VAL A 78 3.48 -28.96 17.81
N VAL A 79 2.15 -28.82 17.71
CA VAL A 79 1.32 -29.65 16.86
C VAL A 79 0.57 -28.81 15.83
N VAL A 80 0.24 -29.43 14.71
CA VAL A 80 -0.71 -28.85 13.75
C VAL A 80 -2.10 -28.90 14.38
N ARG A 81 -2.71 -27.73 14.55
CA ARG A 81 -4.10 -27.57 14.99
C ARG A 81 -5.07 -27.60 13.81
N ASP A 82 -4.72 -26.90 12.74
CA ASP A 82 -5.56 -26.75 11.55
C ASP A 82 -4.69 -26.37 10.34
N VAL A 83 -5.25 -26.44 9.14
CA VAL A 83 -4.59 -26.03 7.90
C VAL A 83 -5.55 -25.20 7.07
N LEU A 84 -5.07 -24.06 6.58
CA LEU A 84 -5.88 -23.15 5.78
C LEU A 84 -6.19 -23.80 4.41
N PRO A 85 -7.47 -23.83 3.98
CA PRO A 85 -7.85 -24.41 2.70
C PRO A 85 -7.12 -23.77 1.51
N GLY A 86 -6.61 -24.60 0.60
CA GLY A 86 -5.87 -24.17 -0.59
C GLY A 86 -4.47 -23.61 -0.32
N ALA A 87 -3.99 -23.62 0.92
CA ALA A 87 -2.63 -23.23 1.24
C ALA A 87 -1.62 -24.37 0.97
N PRO A 88 -0.30 -24.11 0.91
CA PRO A 88 0.70 -25.13 0.61
C PRO A 88 0.67 -26.37 1.52
N ALA A 89 0.31 -26.21 2.79
CA ALA A 89 0.20 -27.30 3.75
C ALA A 89 -1.08 -28.14 3.57
N ASP A 90 -2.07 -27.67 2.79
CA ASP A 90 -3.36 -28.32 2.63
C ASP A 90 -3.21 -29.70 1.95
N GLY A 91 -3.89 -30.70 2.49
CA GLY A 91 -3.76 -32.10 2.08
C GLY A 91 -2.44 -32.78 2.46
N VAL A 92 -1.41 -32.03 2.87
CA VAL A 92 -0.08 -32.55 3.20
C VAL A 92 0.12 -32.68 4.71
N LEU A 93 -0.20 -31.63 5.46
CA LEU A 93 -0.23 -31.63 6.92
C LEU A 93 -1.66 -31.90 7.40
N ARG A 94 -1.78 -32.49 8.59
CA ARG A 94 -3.08 -32.80 9.20
C ARG A 94 -3.06 -32.45 10.68
N GLU A 95 -4.24 -32.13 11.21
CA GLU A 95 -4.42 -31.92 12.65
C GLU A 95 -3.82 -33.08 13.46
N GLY A 96 -3.13 -32.75 14.54
CA GLY A 96 -2.49 -33.70 15.45
C GLY A 96 -1.11 -34.18 15.04
N MET A 97 -0.61 -33.80 13.85
CA MET A 97 0.80 -34.03 13.50
C MET A 97 1.70 -33.21 14.42
N HIS A 98 2.74 -33.85 14.95
CA HIS A 98 3.77 -33.19 15.76
C HIS A 98 4.83 -32.61 14.83
N LEU A 99 5.20 -31.35 15.06
CA LEU A 99 6.31 -30.72 14.36
C LEU A 99 7.61 -31.06 15.10
N VAL A 100 8.58 -31.62 14.38
CA VAL A 100 9.84 -32.12 14.96
C VAL A 100 10.99 -31.18 14.60
N SER A 101 11.21 -30.93 13.31
CA SER A 101 12.27 -30.06 12.83
C SER A 101 11.85 -29.27 11.58
N VAL A 102 12.52 -28.15 11.34
CA VAL A 102 12.33 -27.29 10.15
C VAL A 102 13.68 -26.87 9.63
N ASP A 103 13.99 -27.24 8.38
CA ASP A 103 15.27 -27.03 7.73
C ASP A 103 16.47 -27.48 8.60
N GLY A 104 16.29 -28.57 9.36
CA GLY A 104 17.29 -29.13 10.28
C GLY A 104 17.39 -28.44 11.65
N MET A 105 16.60 -27.39 11.90
CA MET A 105 16.48 -26.73 13.20
C MET A 105 15.38 -27.35 14.04
N TYR A 106 15.50 -27.27 15.37
CA TYR A 106 14.53 -27.81 16.34
C TYR A 106 13.96 -26.68 17.22
N PRO A 107 13.00 -25.89 16.71
CA PRO A 107 12.42 -24.79 17.48
C PRO A 107 11.62 -25.33 18.67
N VAL A 108 11.71 -24.63 19.81
CA VAL A 108 11.06 -25.04 21.06
C VAL A 108 9.72 -24.31 21.25
N SER A 109 9.65 -23.03 20.87
CA SER A 109 8.46 -22.20 21.05
C SER A 109 7.57 -22.15 19.80
N VAL A 110 6.28 -21.84 19.99
CA VAL A 110 5.35 -21.63 18.87
C VAL A 110 5.78 -20.45 18.01
N GLU A 111 6.35 -19.43 18.63
CA GLU A 111 6.85 -18.22 17.97
C GLU A 111 8.01 -18.54 17.03
N ASP A 112 8.97 -19.35 17.49
CA ASP A 112 10.11 -19.78 16.67
C ASP A 112 9.66 -20.67 15.51
N TRP A 113 8.70 -21.57 15.75
CA TRP A 113 8.06 -22.35 14.70
C TRP A 113 7.34 -21.46 13.69
N ALA A 114 6.56 -20.48 14.15
CA ALA A 114 5.86 -19.56 13.27
C ALA A 114 6.84 -18.71 12.43
N ALA A 115 7.98 -18.31 13.01
CA ALA A 115 9.03 -17.59 12.31
C ALA A 115 9.69 -18.46 11.22
N ALA A 116 10.03 -19.71 11.54
CA ALA A 116 10.70 -20.62 10.60
C ALA A 116 9.79 -21.09 9.45
N LEU A 117 8.50 -21.30 9.72
CA LEU A 117 7.52 -21.70 8.71
C LEU A 117 7.13 -20.55 7.76
N ARG A 118 7.31 -19.30 8.21
CA ARG A 118 7.18 -18.10 7.38
C ARG A 118 8.47 -17.84 6.60
N GLY A 119 8.38 -16.98 5.60
CA GLY A 119 9.50 -16.61 4.76
C GLY A 119 9.03 -16.05 3.43
N PRO A 120 9.95 -15.68 2.53
CA PRO A 120 9.60 -15.13 1.22
C PRO A 120 8.80 -16.13 0.38
N ALA A 121 7.78 -15.65 -0.34
CA ALA A 121 7.01 -16.48 -1.27
C ALA A 121 7.93 -17.05 -2.37
N GLY A 122 7.66 -18.29 -2.80
CA GLY A 122 8.49 -19.01 -3.77
C GLY A 122 9.69 -19.75 -3.16
N THR A 123 9.99 -19.54 -1.87
CA THR A 123 11.05 -20.31 -1.19
C THR A 123 10.50 -21.62 -0.65
N SER A 124 11.33 -22.67 -0.63
CA SER A 124 10.96 -23.95 -0.02
C SER A 124 11.29 -24.00 1.47
N VAL A 125 10.56 -24.83 2.21
CA VAL A 125 10.80 -25.20 3.59
C VAL A 125 10.63 -26.70 3.74
N THR A 126 11.55 -27.37 4.43
CA THR A 126 11.47 -28.80 4.71
C THR A 126 11.16 -29.01 6.18
N ILE A 127 10.10 -29.74 6.47
CA ILE A 127 9.59 -29.95 7.81
C ILE A 127 9.59 -31.44 8.09
N GLU A 128 10.15 -31.83 9.22
CA GLU A 128 9.96 -33.15 9.77
C GLU A 128 8.73 -33.15 10.66
N VAL A 129 7.80 -34.05 10.35
CA VAL A 129 6.58 -34.24 11.13
C VAL A 129 6.51 -35.67 11.64
N ALA A 130 6.04 -35.82 12.88
CA ALA A 130 5.78 -37.10 13.49
C ALA A 130 4.27 -37.33 13.65
N THR A 131 3.87 -38.58 13.45
CA THR A 131 2.51 -39.06 13.64
C THR A 131 2.54 -40.21 14.64
N ARG A 132 1.48 -40.38 15.43
CA ARG A 132 1.40 -41.48 16.40
C ARG A 132 1.56 -42.87 15.76
N CYS A 133 1.11 -43.03 14.51
CA CYS A 133 0.99 -44.34 13.87
C CYS A 133 2.04 -44.61 12.78
N SER A 134 2.55 -43.56 12.10
CA SER A 134 3.41 -43.70 10.92
C SER A 134 4.84 -43.18 11.13
N GLY A 135 5.21 -42.82 12.36
CA GLY A 135 6.55 -42.34 12.68
C GLY A 135 6.82 -40.96 12.09
N HIS A 136 8.07 -40.74 11.69
CA HIS A 136 8.60 -39.48 11.21
C HIS A 136 8.58 -39.41 9.68
N LYS A 137 8.27 -38.24 9.13
CA LYS A 137 8.26 -37.97 7.69
C LYS A 137 8.77 -36.57 7.41
N PHE A 138 9.61 -36.44 6.38
CA PHE A 138 10.00 -35.15 5.83
C PHE A 138 9.03 -34.70 4.75
N VAL A 139 8.67 -33.43 4.78
CA VAL A 139 7.77 -32.78 3.81
C VAL A 139 8.41 -31.47 3.37
N THR A 140 8.59 -31.29 2.08
CA THR A 140 9.04 -30.02 1.50
C THR A 140 7.86 -29.28 0.89
N LEU A 141 7.65 -28.05 1.31
CA LEU A 141 6.57 -27.18 0.87
C LEU A 141 7.13 -25.87 0.32
N GLU A 142 6.50 -25.32 -0.71
CA GLU A 142 6.80 -23.98 -1.22
C GLU A 142 5.94 -22.94 -0.50
N ARG A 143 6.57 -21.89 0.05
CA ARG A 143 5.88 -20.79 0.71
C ARG A 143 5.10 -19.96 -0.31
N GLN A 144 3.87 -19.59 0.05
CA GLN A 144 3.00 -18.77 -0.80
C GLN A 144 2.47 -17.56 -0.02
N LEU A 145 1.90 -16.60 -0.74
CA LEU A 145 1.18 -15.49 -0.15
C LEU A 145 -0.23 -15.94 0.23
N ILE A 146 -0.54 -15.90 1.52
CA ILE A 146 -1.78 -16.44 2.10
C ILE A 146 -2.62 -15.29 2.64
N ARG A 147 -3.89 -15.28 2.26
CA ARG A 147 -4.89 -14.33 2.76
C ARG A 147 -5.78 -15.03 3.78
N VAL A 148 -5.81 -14.52 5.00
CA VAL A 148 -6.70 -15.01 6.06
C VAL A 148 -7.83 -14.03 6.21
N GLN A 149 -9.07 -14.48 6.09
CA GLN A 149 -10.26 -13.69 6.43
C GLN A 149 -10.65 -13.97 7.89
N LYS A 150 -11.12 -12.94 8.61
CA LYS A 150 -11.53 -13.02 10.01
C LYS A 150 -13.03 -13.22 10.13
#